data_AF-A0A962FTY0-F1
#
_entry.id   AF-A0A962FTY0-F1
#
_cell.length_a   1.000
_cell.length_b   1.000
_cell.length_c   1.000
_cell.angle_alpha   90.00
_cell.angle_beta   90.00
_cell.angle_gamma   90.00
#
_symmetry.space_group_name_H-M   'P 1'
#
loop_
_entity.id
_entity.type
_entity.pdbx_description
1 polymer ?
#
loop_
_entity_poly.entity_id
_entity_poly.type
_entity_poly.pdbx_seq_one_letter_code
_entity_poly.pdbx_strand_id
1 'polypeptide(L)'
;MKPSTSLLLTFLFIFLIAGDSTATRAEEILEPSTVETQADNPENQQEMEHPEIRPTQILPSKIKPVQDQTAHGEGLSKAAPDFQTAHTVESIESLEHLTIPPLDKEFQPDESWNDLSRKELIEQFTKLKASDTPLENRAKSLDTIRTVNYFSGSPPEEAPTAKEPDIYSLRLEKLLEFGDFEGVNALYSQNDNQPPTSLAAKAGILSLFWNKSFALGCLEYKAMLPQYSEESKTDQFWTKTGIFCDALLSPASGDASTNTDEDDHLFINTSRIYLTAQNIKRPESIEDLDKLGKIDVLALGGAGQLSQMLSDKANGSTEDQESLSKLTPSTLALCSKFGTSDTFVQQKLEQLVKTKPSPEFQETPETQDVNFSENLNENDSEEASLYPDESRTTDLQEKSEN
;
A
#
# COMPACT_ATOMS: atom_id res chain seq x y z
N MET A 1 -15.47 -25.06 -55.87
CA MET A 1 -16.90 -25.03 -56.29
C MET A 1 -17.75 -25.37 -55.07
N LYS A 2 -18.61 -24.42 -54.63
CA LYS A 2 -19.68 -24.67 -53.65
C LYS A 2 -20.78 -25.55 -54.30
N PRO A 3 -21.52 -26.34 -53.50
CA PRO A 3 -22.85 -25.91 -53.03
C PRO A 3 -23.06 -26.20 -51.53
N SER A 4 -23.64 -25.30 -50.73
CA SER A 4 -25.07 -24.99 -50.50
C SER A 4 -25.70 -25.81 -49.37
N THR A 5 -25.97 -25.12 -48.26
CA THR A 5 -27.15 -25.17 -47.37
C THR A 5 -27.79 -26.52 -47.03
N SER A 6 -27.90 -26.86 -45.73
CA SER A 6 -29.17 -26.77 -44.97
C SER A 6 -29.12 -27.50 -43.61
N LEU A 7 -29.96 -27.01 -42.69
CA LEU A 7 -30.62 -27.68 -41.56
C LEU A 7 -29.96 -27.77 -40.18
N LEU A 8 -30.64 -27.07 -39.25
CA LEU A 8 -30.91 -27.36 -37.84
C LEU A 8 -30.54 -28.77 -37.35
N LEU A 9 -29.90 -28.84 -36.18
CA LEU A 9 -30.37 -29.74 -35.13
C LEU A 9 -30.03 -29.21 -33.72
N THR A 10 -31.10 -29.01 -32.97
CA THR A 10 -31.24 -28.77 -31.54
C THR A 10 -30.52 -29.83 -30.71
N PHE A 11 -29.73 -29.44 -29.72
CA PHE A 11 -29.44 -30.31 -28.57
C PHE A 11 -29.64 -29.57 -27.25
N LEU A 12 -30.75 -29.93 -26.62
CA LEU A 12 -31.01 -29.85 -25.18
C LEU A 12 -29.84 -30.46 -24.40
N PHE A 13 -29.38 -29.81 -23.34
CA PHE A 13 -29.02 -30.52 -22.11
C PHE A 13 -29.49 -29.73 -20.89
N ILE A 14 -30.46 -30.34 -20.21
CA ILE A 14 -31.05 -29.98 -18.94
C ILE A 14 -30.16 -30.60 -17.85
N PHE A 15 -29.80 -29.82 -16.83
CA PHE A 15 -29.61 -30.36 -15.48
C PHE A 15 -30.23 -29.40 -14.46
N LEU A 16 -31.39 -29.83 -13.97
CA LEU A 16 -32.05 -29.42 -12.74
C LEU A 16 -31.31 -30.03 -11.55
N ILE A 17 -31.02 -29.25 -10.51
CA ILE A 17 -31.06 -29.72 -9.13
C ILE A 17 -31.89 -28.74 -8.32
N ALA A 18 -32.95 -29.28 -7.73
CA ALA A 18 -33.90 -28.63 -6.84
C ALA A 18 -33.33 -28.54 -5.41
N GLY A 19 -33.73 -27.50 -4.69
CA GLY A 19 -33.58 -27.35 -3.25
C GLY A 19 -34.80 -26.60 -2.71
N ASP A 20 -35.75 -27.38 -2.22
CA ASP A 20 -37.06 -27.02 -1.67
C ASP A 20 -36.91 -26.52 -0.22
N SER A 21 -37.56 -25.41 0.15
CA SER A 21 -37.88 -25.13 1.55
C SER A 21 -39.09 -24.20 1.62
N THR A 22 -40.18 -24.77 2.11
CA THR A 22 -41.47 -24.12 2.35
C THR A 22 -41.73 -24.05 3.87
N ALA A 23 -42.64 -23.12 4.21
CA ALA A 23 -43.35 -22.94 5.48
C ALA A 23 -42.63 -22.04 6.52
N THR A 24 -43.27 -21.06 7.18
CA THR A 24 -44.71 -20.90 7.44
C THR A 24 -45.02 -19.44 7.80
N ARG A 25 -46.18 -18.97 7.33
CA ARG A 25 -46.85 -17.70 7.58
C ARG A 25 -47.70 -17.81 8.85
N ALA A 26 -47.67 -16.80 9.71
CA ALA A 26 -48.68 -16.57 10.74
C ALA A 26 -49.18 -15.13 10.60
N GLU A 27 -50.47 -15.01 10.29
CA GLU A 27 -51.26 -13.79 10.33
C GLU A 27 -51.72 -13.54 11.76
N GLU A 28 -51.65 -12.29 12.23
CA GLU A 28 -52.56 -11.82 13.26
C GLU A 28 -53.03 -10.41 12.91
N ILE A 29 -54.35 -10.27 12.87
CA ILE A 29 -55.14 -9.09 12.54
C ILE A 29 -55.68 -8.55 13.86
N LEU A 30 -55.49 -7.27 14.17
CA LEU A 30 -56.37 -6.54 15.08
C LEU A 30 -56.36 -5.02 14.82
N GLU A 31 -57.45 -4.63 14.16
CA GLU A 31 -58.27 -3.40 14.17
C GLU A 31 -57.73 -1.97 14.45
N PRO A 32 -58.36 -0.95 13.81
CA PRO A 32 -57.97 0.45 13.90
C PRO A 32 -58.73 1.21 15.00
N SER A 33 -58.15 2.28 15.53
CA SER A 33 -58.86 3.29 16.32
C SER A 33 -58.64 4.69 15.77
N THR A 34 -59.75 5.38 15.61
CA THR A 34 -59.95 6.72 15.06
C THR A 34 -59.64 7.84 16.06
N VAL A 35 -59.01 8.90 15.52
CA VAL A 35 -59.31 10.34 15.69
C VAL A 35 -59.48 10.89 17.10
N GLU A 36 -58.57 11.79 17.49
CA GLU A 36 -58.95 13.07 18.11
C GLU A 36 -58.01 14.19 17.66
N THR A 37 -58.63 15.29 17.22
CA THR A 37 -58.02 16.55 16.80
C THR A 37 -58.10 17.51 17.97
N GLN A 38 -57.00 18.17 18.34
CA GLN A 38 -57.06 19.42 19.09
C GLN A 38 -55.91 20.35 18.69
N ALA A 39 -56.28 21.61 18.50
CA ALA A 39 -55.50 22.71 17.97
C ALA A 39 -54.84 23.55 19.09
N ASP A 40 -53.95 24.45 18.65
CA ASP A 40 -53.42 25.66 19.29
C ASP A 40 -52.37 25.53 20.40
N ASN A 41 -51.10 25.83 20.10
CA ASN A 41 -50.49 27.17 20.29
C ASN A 41 -49.01 27.19 19.78
N PRO A 42 -48.47 28.35 19.34
CA PRO A 42 -47.20 28.46 18.62
C PRO A 42 -46.01 28.88 19.51
N GLU A 43 -44.86 29.06 18.85
CA GLU A 43 -43.58 29.62 19.34
C GLU A 43 -42.59 28.65 20.01
N ASN A 44 -41.80 27.98 19.16
CA ASN A 44 -40.35 27.91 19.39
C ASN A 44 -39.64 27.69 18.05
N GLN A 45 -39.20 28.76 17.40
CA GLN A 45 -38.27 28.69 16.28
C GLN A 45 -36.88 28.36 16.87
N GLN A 46 -36.54 27.07 16.91
CA GLN A 46 -35.14 26.67 16.96
C GLN A 46 -34.58 26.76 15.55
N GLU A 47 -33.75 27.78 15.36
CA GLU A 47 -32.84 27.97 14.24
C GLU A 47 -32.03 26.67 14.07
N MET A 48 -32.39 25.87 13.05
CA MET A 48 -31.58 24.72 12.63
C MET A 48 -30.31 25.27 11.99
N GLU A 49 -29.24 25.32 12.79
CA GLU A 49 -27.88 25.48 12.33
C GLU A 49 -27.58 24.35 11.31
N HIS A 50 -27.49 24.73 10.04
CA HIS A 50 -26.99 23.87 8.99
C HIS A 50 -25.56 23.45 9.36
N PRO A 51 -25.22 22.15 9.41
CA PRO A 51 -23.84 21.75 9.62
C PRO A 51 -23.00 22.29 8.46
N GLU A 52 -22.06 23.17 8.82
CA GLU A 52 -21.07 23.75 7.93
C GLU A 52 -20.31 22.61 7.25
N ILE A 53 -20.57 22.40 5.96
CA ILE A 53 -19.86 21.43 5.13
C ILE A 53 -18.42 21.91 5.07
N ARG A 54 -17.56 21.34 5.91
CA ARG A 54 -16.11 21.52 5.78
C ARG A 54 -15.73 20.91 4.44
N PRO A 55 -15.23 21.70 3.47
CA PRO A 55 -14.73 21.15 2.23
C PRO A 55 -13.66 20.13 2.57
N THR A 56 -13.82 18.91 2.06
CA THR A 56 -12.75 17.92 2.05
C THR A 56 -11.50 18.58 1.49
N GLN A 57 -10.37 18.34 2.15
CA GLN A 57 -9.07 18.85 1.73
C GLN A 57 -8.72 18.14 0.42
N ILE A 58 -9.20 18.69 -0.70
CA ILE A 58 -8.90 18.24 -2.04
C ILE A 58 -7.40 18.48 -2.22
N LEU A 59 -6.63 17.39 -2.26
CA LEU A 59 -5.22 17.45 -2.65
C LEU A 59 -5.15 18.13 -4.02
N PRO A 60 -4.24 19.10 -4.23
CA PRO A 60 -4.14 19.78 -5.50
C PRO A 60 -3.85 18.75 -6.59
N SER A 61 -4.79 18.62 -7.53
CA SER A 61 -4.55 17.88 -8.75
C SER A 61 -3.31 18.45 -9.43
N LYS A 62 -2.39 17.59 -9.88
CA LYS A 62 -1.22 18.03 -10.68
C LYS A 62 -1.65 18.59 -12.05
N ILE A 63 -2.94 18.56 -12.36
CA ILE A 63 -3.58 19.22 -13.48
C ILE A 63 -3.77 20.72 -13.15
N LYS A 64 -2.86 21.57 -13.63
CA LYS A 64 -3.01 23.04 -13.53
C LYS A 64 -3.95 23.54 -14.64
N PRO A 65 -5.06 24.24 -14.34
CA PRO A 65 -5.84 24.96 -15.35
C PRO A 65 -5.10 26.26 -15.76
N VAL A 66 -4.90 26.47 -17.06
CA VAL A 66 -4.32 27.71 -17.60
C VAL A 66 -5.43 28.71 -17.91
N GLN A 67 -5.40 29.88 -17.28
CA GLN A 67 -6.17 31.06 -17.72
C GLN A 67 -5.28 31.90 -18.64
N ASP A 68 -5.47 31.78 -19.95
CA ASP A 68 -4.78 32.64 -20.91
C ASP A 68 -5.55 33.95 -21.10
N GLN A 69 -4.94 35.07 -20.69
CA GLN A 69 -5.41 36.44 -20.96
C GLN A 69 -4.76 37.04 -22.21
N THR A 70 -4.64 36.29 -23.30
CA THR A 70 -4.31 36.86 -24.61
C THR A 70 -5.38 36.54 -25.63
N ALA A 71 -6.29 37.50 -25.76
CA ALA A 71 -7.21 37.61 -26.87
C ALA A 71 -6.42 37.75 -28.19
N HIS A 72 -6.56 36.77 -29.08
CA HIS A 72 -7.14 36.95 -30.43
C HIS A 72 -6.87 35.72 -31.29
N GLY A 73 -7.93 34.98 -31.61
CA GLY A 73 -7.99 34.12 -32.80
C GLY A 73 -7.93 32.63 -32.54
N GLU A 74 -9.06 31.98 -32.83
CA GLU A 74 -9.25 30.54 -33.04
C GLU A 74 -9.34 29.65 -31.79
N GLY A 75 -10.59 29.49 -31.35
CA GLY A 75 -11.00 28.59 -30.29
C GLY A 75 -10.81 27.12 -30.64
N LEU A 76 -9.78 26.53 -30.05
CA LEU A 76 -9.79 25.17 -29.52
C LEU A 76 -9.20 25.28 -28.11
N SER A 77 -10.00 24.96 -27.10
CA SER A 77 -9.53 24.85 -25.72
C SER A 77 -8.34 23.89 -25.67
N LYS A 78 -7.13 24.42 -25.55
CA LYS A 78 -5.96 23.66 -25.11
C LYS A 78 -6.10 23.42 -23.60
N ALA A 79 -7.02 22.53 -23.23
CA ALA A 79 -7.13 22.00 -21.87
C ALA A 79 -6.07 20.92 -21.58
N ALA A 80 -5.21 20.62 -22.55
CA ALA A 80 -4.06 19.75 -22.37
C ALA A 80 -2.85 20.62 -22.00
N PRO A 81 -2.13 20.29 -20.91
CA PRO A 81 -0.85 20.95 -20.61
C PRO A 81 0.08 20.81 -21.82
N ASP A 82 0.85 21.86 -22.14
CA ASP A 82 1.95 21.72 -23.08
C ASP A 82 2.90 20.64 -22.51
N PHE A 83 2.91 19.47 -23.17
CA PHE A 83 3.57 18.22 -22.77
C PHE A 83 5.11 18.26 -22.80
N GLN A 84 5.71 19.44 -22.60
CA GLN A 84 7.15 19.65 -22.68
C GLN A 84 7.62 20.57 -21.56
N THR A 85 7.49 20.13 -20.32
CA THR A 85 8.49 20.53 -19.32
C THR A 85 9.35 19.32 -19.07
N ALA A 86 10.37 19.15 -19.92
CA ALA A 86 11.52 18.35 -19.54
C ALA A 86 12.02 18.89 -18.20
N HIS A 87 12.17 18.02 -17.21
CA HIS A 87 12.69 18.39 -15.90
C HIS A 87 14.06 19.05 -16.09
N THR A 88 14.21 20.27 -15.58
CA THR A 88 15.52 20.93 -15.51
C THR A 88 16.37 20.24 -14.45
N VAL A 89 17.70 20.31 -14.56
CA VAL A 89 18.63 19.78 -13.55
C VAL A 89 18.29 20.30 -12.15
N GLU A 90 17.97 21.60 -12.05
CA GLU A 90 17.54 22.28 -10.81
C GLU A 90 16.25 21.68 -10.23
N SER A 91 15.32 21.24 -11.09
CA SER A 91 14.10 20.57 -10.65
C SER A 91 14.36 19.15 -10.17
N ILE A 92 15.28 18.41 -10.81
CA ILE A 92 15.67 17.05 -10.38
C ILE A 92 16.42 17.13 -9.05
N GLU A 93 17.36 18.05 -8.90
CA GLU A 93 18.11 18.27 -7.66
C GLU A 93 17.17 18.55 -6.48
N SER A 94 16.21 19.43 -6.69
CA SER A 94 15.19 19.75 -5.68
C SER A 94 14.37 18.51 -5.28
N LEU A 95 14.03 17.66 -6.24
CA LEU A 95 13.28 16.42 -6.00
C LEU A 95 14.12 15.37 -5.25
N GLU A 96 15.39 15.19 -5.61
CA GLU A 96 16.27 14.22 -4.96
C GLU A 96 16.48 14.53 -3.48
N HIS A 97 16.44 15.82 -3.12
CA HIS A 97 16.52 16.27 -1.73
C HIS A 97 15.23 16.13 -0.92
N LEU A 98 14.10 15.79 -1.54
CA LEU A 98 12.85 15.58 -0.81
C LEU A 98 12.90 14.35 0.08
N THR A 99 12.66 14.53 1.37
CA THR A 99 12.63 13.47 2.37
C THR A 99 11.30 13.51 3.12
N ILE A 100 11.03 12.47 3.90
CA ILE A 100 9.87 12.42 4.79
C ILE A 100 10.31 12.07 6.21
N PRO A 101 9.58 12.51 7.25
CA PRO A 101 9.94 12.20 8.63
C PRO A 101 10.05 10.69 8.87
N PRO A 102 10.94 10.25 9.76
CA PRO A 102 11.02 8.84 10.15
C PRO A 102 9.74 8.42 10.89
N LEU A 103 9.44 7.14 10.85
CA LEU A 103 8.39 6.48 11.63
C LEU A 103 8.76 6.47 13.11
N ASP A 104 10.03 6.21 13.44
CA ASP A 104 10.56 6.41 14.78
C ASP A 104 11.15 7.82 14.94
N LYS A 105 10.59 8.58 15.88
CA LYS A 105 11.02 9.97 16.15
C LYS A 105 12.44 10.05 16.71
N GLU A 106 12.91 8.97 17.34
CA GLU A 106 14.25 8.89 17.92
C GLU A 106 15.28 8.30 16.93
N PHE A 107 14.84 7.94 15.71
CA PHE A 107 15.72 7.37 14.70
C PHE A 107 16.89 8.30 14.40
N GLN A 108 18.08 7.70 14.38
CA GLN A 108 19.29 8.28 13.84
C GLN A 108 19.88 7.28 12.83
N PRO A 109 20.23 7.72 11.62
CA PRO A 109 20.88 6.85 10.66
C PRO A 109 22.24 6.39 11.18
N ASP A 110 22.63 5.15 10.84
CA ASP A 110 23.95 4.64 11.17
C ASP A 110 25.05 5.45 10.47
N GLU A 111 26.27 5.42 11.01
CA GLU A 111 27.42 6.12 10.42
C GLU A 111 27.65 5.79 8.94
N SER A 112 27.29 4.58 8.49
CA SER A 112 27.41 4.15 7.09
C SER A 112 26.49 4.90 6.12
N TRP A 113 25.50 5.65 6.63
CA TRP A 113 24.54 6.43 5.86
C TRP A 113 24.78 7.94 5.95
N ASN A 114 25.80 8.35 6.71
CA ASN A 114 26.17 9.75 6.86
C ASN A 114 27.14 10.17 5.74
N ASP A 115 27.02 11.43 5.32
CA ASP A 115 27.94 12.11 4.39
C ASP A 115 28.18 11.40 3.04
N LEU A 116 27.24 10.55 2.60
CA LEU A 116 27.34 9.84 1.33
C LEU A 116 27.31 10.82 0.15
N SER A 117 28.16 10.59 -0.84
CA SER A 117 27.99 11.22 -2.16
C SER A 117 26.73 10.67 -2.86
N ARG A 118 26.20 11.43 -3.83
CA ARG A 118 25.02 11.05 -4.63
C ARG A 118 25.17 9.64 -5.21
N LYS A 119 26.35 9.33 -5.75
CA LYS A 119 26.66 8.03 -6.35
C LYS A 119 26.63 6.91 -5.31
N GLU A 120 27.21 7.13 -4.13
CA GLU A 120 27.22 6.14 -3.06
C GLU A 120 25.80 5.90 -2.53
N LEU A 121 24.99 6.96 -2.38
CA LEU A 121 23.60 6.81 -1.95
C LEU A 121 22.78 6.00 -2.96
N ILE A 122 22.92 6.27 -4.26
CA ILE A 122 22.28 5.46 -5.31
C ILE A 122 22.72 4.00 -5.21
N GLU A 123 24.02 3.75 -5.03
CA GLU A 123 24.55 2.39 -4.91
C GLU A 123 23.99 1.67 -3.68
N GLN A 124 23.93 2.35 -2.53
CA GLN A 124 23.37 1.79 -1.30
C GLN A 124 21.87 1.49 -1.44
N PHE A 125 21.08 2.42 -1.97
CA PHE A 125 19.65 2.19 -2.22
C PHE A 125 19.42 1.06 -3.23
N THR A 126 20.24 0.97 -4.28
CA THR A 126 20.12 -0.10 -5.29
C THR A 126 20.41 -1.48 -4.68
N LYS A 127 21.37 -1.57 -3.74
CA LYS A 127 21.71 -2.81 -3.02
C LYS A 127 20.68 -3.19 -1.96
N LEU A 128 20.02 -2.19 -1.37
CA LEU A 128 19.01 -2.41 -0.34
C LEU A 128 17.79 -3.09 -0.94
N LYS A 129 17.50 -4.32 -0.50
CA LYS A 129 16.33 -5.10 -0.94
C LYS A 129 15.51 -5.58 0.25
N ALA A 130 14.20 -5.49 0.13
CA ALA A 130 13.27 -5.91 1.16
C ALA A 130 13.27 -7.44 1.37
N SER A 131 13.55 -8.21 0.30
CA SER A 131 13.69 -9.68 0.36
C SER A 131 14.89 -10.14 1.19
N ASP A 132 15.96 -9.35 1.17
CA ASP A 132 17.24 -9.71 1.77
C ASP A 132 17.39 -9.07 3.17
N THR A 133 16.47 -8.16 3.54
CA THR A 133 16.48 -7.46 4.83
C THR A 133 15.73 -8.28 5.89
N PRO A 134 16.38 -8.66 7.00
CA PRO A 134 15.73 -9.33 8.13
C PRO A 134 14.56 -8.52 8.67
N LEU A 135 13.51 -9.22 9.12
CA LEU A 135 12.23 -8.63 9.54
C LEU A 135 12.42 -7.55 10.63
N GLU A 136 13.28 -7.83 11.60
CA GLU A 136 13.66 -6.96 12.71
C GLU A 136 14.36 -5.66 12.29
N ASN A 137 14.98 -5.64 11.12
CA ASN A 137 15.70 -4.47 10.58
C ASN A 137 14.86 -3.66 9.59
N ARG A 138 13.68 -4.15 9.18
CA ARG A 138 12.86 -3.49 8.15
C ARG A 138 12.41 -2.09 8.56
N ALA A 139 12.02 -1.88 9.81
CA ALA A 139 11.65 -0.56 10.32
C ALA A 139 12.83 0.44 10.22
N LYS A 140 14.03 0.00 10.61
CA LYS A 140 15.26 0.80 10.51
C LYS A 140 15.61 1.14 9.06
N SER A 141 15.49 0.16 8.15
CA SER A 141 15.69 0.37 6.71
C SER A 141 14.68 1.36 6.14
N LEU A 142 13.40 1.28 6.55
CA LEU A 142 12.39 2.25 6.16
C LEU A 142 12.75 3.66 6.63
N ASP A 143 13.10 3.85 7.90
CA ASP A 143 13.50 5.15 8.42
C ASP A 143 14.74 5.72 7.72
N THR A 144 15.68 4.84 7.35
CA THR A 144 16.84 5.19 6.51
C THR A 144 16.39 5.70 5.14
N ILE A 145 15.54 4.96 4.42
CA ILE A 145 15.04 5.35 3.09
C ILE A 145 14.29 6.69 3.16
N ARG A 146 13.49 6.89 4.22
CA ARG A 146 12.66 8.07 4.44
C ARG A 146 13.48 9.34 4.65
N THR A 147 14.62 9.24 5.33
CA THR A 147 15.34 10.40 5.89
C THR A 147 16.70 10.70 5.26
N VAL A 148 17.42 9.67 4.78
CA VAL A 148 18.81 9.86 4.31
C VAL A 148 18.85 10.62 3.00
N ASN A 149 19.82 11.52 2.89
CA ASN A 149 20.07 12.35 1.73
C ASN A 149 21.57 12.37 1.40
N TYR A 150 21.95 12.76 0.19
CA TYR A 150 23.35 12.87 -0.18
C TYR A 150 23.93 14.22 0.25
N PHE A 151 25.21 14.23 0.60
CA PHE A 151 25.94 15.44 1.02
C PHE A 151 26.66 16.14 -0.15
N SER A 152 27.06 15.39 -1.17
CA SER A 152 27.82 15.93 -2.30
C SER A 152 27.52 15.22 -3.63
N GLY A 153 27.74 15.93 -4.73
CA GLY A 153 27.43 15.48 -6.09
C GLY A 153 26.25 16.24 -6.70
N SER A 154 26.09 16.14 -8.01
CA SER A 154 25.01 16.80 -8.75
C SER A 154 24.21 15.76 -9.54
N PRO A 155 22.91 15.99 -9.79
CA PRO A 155 22.14 15.17 -10.70
C PRO A 155 22.72 15.21 -12.12
N PRO A 156 22.43 14.19 -12.95
CA PRO A 156 22.81 14.23 -14.36
C PRO A 156 22.14 15.42 -15.06
N GLU A 157 22.85 16.00 -16.04
CA GLU A 157 22.29 17.10 -16.85
C GLU A 157 21.15 16.63 -17.76
N GLU A 158 21.14 15.33 -18.08
CA GLU A 158 20.13 14.68 -18.90
C GLU A 158 19.07 14.00 -18.03
N ALA A 159 17.94 13.65 -18.66
CA ALA A 159 16.86 12.92 -18.01
C ALA A 159 17.39 11.61 -17.37
N PRO A 160 16.91 11.24 -16.16
CA PRO A 160 17.37 10.05 -15.47
C PRO A 160 17.19 8.80 -16.34
N THR A 161 18.19 7.92 -16.33
CA THR A 161 18.16 6.67 -17.10
C THR A 161 18.23 5.47 -16.18
N ALA A 162 17.92 4.28 -16.69
CA ALA A 162 18.09 3.04 -15.90
C ALA A 162 19.54 2.81 -15.42
N LYS A 163 20.53 3.44 -16.06
CA LYS A 163 21.95 3.36 -15.66
C LYS A 163 22.35 4.43 -14.66
N GLU A 164 21.63 5.55 -14.64
CA GLU A 164 21.84 6.68 -13.75
C GLU A 164 20.46 7.11 -13.21
N PRO A 165 19.90 6.34 -12.25
CA PRO A 165 18.60 6.66 -11.69
C PRO A 165 18.68 7.94 -10.87
N ASP A 166 17.56 8.65 -10.75
CA ASP A 166 17.41 9.71 -9.78
C ASP A 166 17.04 9.16 -8.40
N ILE A 167 17.52 9.82 -7.35
CA ILE A 167 17.31 9.38 -5.97
C ILE A 167 15.84 9.46 -5.57
N TYR A 168 15.09 10.42 -6.11
CA TYR A 168 13.66 10.58 -5.81
C TYR A 168 12.85 9.36 -6.24
N SER A 169 12.99 8.94 -7.50
CA SER A 169 12.32 7.76 -8.05
C SER A 169 12.77 6.48 -7.36
N LEU A 170 14.07 6.36 -7.07
CA LEU A 170 14.63 5.22 -6.35
C LEU A 170 14.09 5.15 -4.91
N ARG A 171 13.97 6.29 -4.21
CA ARG A 171 13.39 6.37 -2.86
C ARG A 171 11.94 5.91 -2.87
N LEU A 172 11.12 6.38 -3.82
CA LEU A 172 9.73 5.93 -3.96
C LEU A 172 9.63 4.43 -4.23
N GLU A 173 10.48 3.88 -5.11
CA GLU A 173 10.53 2.44 -5.39
C GLU A 173 10.88 1.65 -4.13
N LYS A 174 11.89 2.09 -3.36
CA LYS A 174 12.31 1.40 -2.14
C LYS A 174 11.25 1.45 -1.05
N LEU A 175 10.59 2.60 -0.84
CA LEU A 175 9.45 2.68 0.08
C LEU A 175 8.34 1.71 -0.32
N LEU A 176 8.03 1.62 -1.62
CA LEU A 176 7.04 0.68 -2.13
C LEU A 176 7.47 -0.78 -1.91
N GLU A 177 8.73 -1.11 -2.20
CA GLU A 177 9.30 -2.45 -2.00
C GLU A 177 9.16 -2.93 -0.55
N PHE A 178 9.43 -2.03 0.40
CA PHE A 178 9.28 -2.26 1.84
C PHE A 178 7.83 -2.11 2.35
N GLY A 179 6.85 -1.85 1.46
CA GLY A 179 5.43 -1.81 1.81
C GLY A 179 4.96 -0.52 2.48
N ASP A 180 5.77 0.55 2.47
CA ASP A 180 5.44 1.85 3.04
C ASP A 180 4.73 2.75 2.02
N PHE A 181 3.53 2.31 1.61
CA PHE A 181 2.68 3.06 0.66
C PHE A 181 2.27 4.44 1.18
N GLU A 182 2.16 4.61 2.50
CA GLU A 182 1.89 5.91 3.12
C GLU A 182 3.07 6.87 2.92
N GLY A 183 4.30 6.41 3.14
CA GLY A 183 5.51 7.16 2.84
C GLY A 183 5.63 7.49 1.35
N VAL A 184 5.33 6.53 0.45
CA VAL A 184 5.28 6.78 -0.99
C VAL A 184 4.29 7.90 -1.32
N ASN A 185 3.06 7.84 -0.80
CA ASN A 185 2.05 8.86 -1.07
C ASN A 185 2.47 10.23 -0.52
N ALA A 186 3.03 10.28 0.69
CA ALA A 186 3.50 11.51 1.33
C ALA A 186 4.64 12.17 0.54
N LEU A 187 5.61 11.38 0.08
CA LEU A 187 6.74 11.87 -0.72
C LEU A 187 6.29 12.26 -2.13
N TYR A 188 5.48 11.41 -2.80
CA TYR A 188 4.97 11.68 -4.15
C TYR A 188 4.14 12.96 -4.20
N SER A 189 3.33 13.21 -3.17
CA SER A 189 2.49 14.41 -3.08
C SER A 189 3.29 15.71 -2.98
N GLN A 190 4.54 15.68 -2.48
CA GLN A 190 5.42 16.85 -2.42
C GLN A 190 5.93 17.29 -3.79
N ASN A 191 5.92 16.41 -4.81
CA ASN A 191 6.27 16.80 -6.16
C ASN A 191 5.07 17.48 -6.85
N ASP A 192 5.05 18.81 -6.90
CA ASP A 192 4.00 19.60 -7.57
C ASP A 192 4.02 19.57 -9.09
N ASN A 193 5.08 19.01 -9.65
CA ASN A 193 5.22 18.82 -11.08
C ASN A 193 4.99 17.35 -11.42
N GLN A 194 5.14 17.06 -12.70
CA GLN A 194 5.10 15.69 -13.16
C GLN A 194 6.23 14.85 -12.52
N PRO A 195 6.06 13.54 -12.28
CA PRO A 195 7.17 12.66 -11.92
C PRO A 195 8.31 12.72 -12.96
N PRO A 196 9.58 12.64 -12.52
CA PRO A 196 10.74 12.67 -13.41
C PRO A 196 10.90 11.37 -14.22
N THR A 197 10.38 10.26 -13.69
CA THR A 197 10.47 8.95 -14.34
C THR A 197 9.14 8.21 -14.28
N SER A 198 8.99 7.25 -15.19
CA SER A 198 7.91 6.27 -15.16
C SER A 198 7.88 5.48 -13.85
N LEU A 199 9.03 5.18 -13.25
CA LEU A 199 9.11 4.49 -11.96
C LEU A 199 8.44 5.30 -10.84
N ALA A 200 8.76 6.59 -10.73
CA ALA A 200 8.11 7.49 -9.78
C ALA A 200 6.59 7.59 -10.03
N ALA A 201 6.17 7.66 -11.30
CA ALA A 201 4.76 7.69 -11.66
C ALA A 201 4.01 6.41 -11.22
N LYS A 202 4.60 5.23 -11.44
CA LYS A 202 4.03 3.93 -11.02
C LYS A 202 3.88 3.86 -9.51
N ALA A 203 4.91 4.26 -8.77
CA ALA A 203 4.89 4.28 -7.32
C ALA A 203 3.80 5.22 -6.78
N GLY A 204 3.69 6.43 -7.36
CA GLY A 204 2.63 7.39 -7.04
C GLY A 204 1.23 6.82 -7.26
N ILE A 205 0.95 6.28 -8.45
CA ILE A 205 -0.35 5.68 -8.79
C ILE A 205 -0.70 4.53 -7.84
N LEU A 206 0.26 3.63 -7.57
CA LEU A 206 0.05 2.52 -6.64
C LEU A 206 -0.24 3.00 -5.21
N SER A 207 0.44 4.06 -4.75
CA SER A 207 0.20 4.64 -3.44
C SER A 207 -1.19 5.29 -3.32
N LEU A 208 -1.67 5.92 -4.39
CA LEU A 208 -3.03 6.47 -4.47
C LEU A 208 -4.07 5.36 -4.41
N PHE A 209 -3.87 4.27 -5.15
CA PHE A 209 -4.74 3.09 -5.07
C PHE A 209 -4.72 2.48 -3.68
N TRP A 210 -3.54 2.35 -3.07
CA TRP A 210 -3.42 1.83 -1.71
C TRP A 210 -4.16 2.72 -0.68
N ASN A 211 -4.11 4.04 -0.87
CA ASN A 211 -4.83 5.00 -0.06
C ASN A 211 -6.32 5.16 -0.43
N LYS A 212 -6.90 4.18 -1.15
CA LYS A 212 -8.30 4.19 -1.64
C LYS A 212 -8.66 5.40 -2.52
N SER A 213 -7.68 6.15 -3.00
CA SER A 213 -7.86 7.33 -3.86
C SER A 213 -7.89 6.89 -5.33
N PHE A 214 -8.77 5.93 -5.65
CA PHE A 214 -8.76 5.23 -6.95
C PHE A 214 -9.03 6.14 -8.14
N ALA A 215 -10.03 7.03 -8.02
CA ALA A 215 -10.35 7.99 -9.07
C ALA A 215 -9.14 8.90 -9.36
N LEU A 216 -8.48 9.40 -8.32
CA LEU A 216 -7.27 10.22 -8.47
C LEU A 216 -6.12 9.42 -9.10
N GLY A 217 -5.88 8.19 -8.65
CA GLY A 217 -4.87 7.32 -9.26
C GLY A 217 -5.14 7.04 -10.75
N CYS A 218 -6.41 6.89 -11.14
CA CYS A 218 -6.78 6.72 -12.54
C CYS A 218 -6.68 8.00 -13.37
N LEU A 219 -6.97 9.16 -12.78
CA LEU A 219 -6.71 10.46 -13.42
C LEU A 219 -5.21 10.68 -13.65
N GLU A 220 -4.37 10.38 -12.65
CA GLU A 220 -2.91 10.40 -12.78
C GLU A 220 -2.43 9.46 -13.89
N TYR A 221 -2.91 8.21 -13.92
CA TYR A 221 -2.62 7.27 -15.02
C TYR A 221 -2.94 7.88 -16.40
N LYS A 222 -4.13 8.46 -16.57
CA LYS A 222 -4.54 9.06 -17.85
C LYS A 222 -3.71 10.29 -18.22
N ALA A 223 -3.33 11.11 -17.24
CA ALA A 223 -2.48 12.28 -17.45
C ALA A 223 -1.05 11.88 -17.89
N MET A 224 -0.53 10.76 -17.39
CA MET A 224 0.83 10.28 -17.68
C MET A 224 0.93 9.44 -18.97
N LEU A 225 -0.16 8.81 -19.42
CA LEU A 225 -0.16 7.88 -20.56
C LEU A 225 0.49 8.45 -21.85
N PRO A 226 0.27 9.71 -22.25
CA PRO A 226 0.91 10.27 -23.45
C PRO A 226 2.44 10.30 -23.38
N GLN A 227 3.00 10.30 -22.17
CA GLN A 227 4.41 10.60 -21.93
C GLN A 227 5.25 9.34 -21.83
N TYR A 228 4.67 8.28 -21.28
CA TYR A 228 5.30 6.97 -21.17
C TYR A 228 4.71 5.99 -22.18
N SER A 229 4.19 6.48 -23.31
CA SER A 229 3.41 5.68 -24.25
C SER A 229 4.17 4.46 -24.81
N GLU A 230 5.48 4.57 -25.02
CA GLU A 230 6.30 3.42 -25.46
C GLU A 230 6.56 2.42 -24.33
N GLU A 231 6.84 2.89 -23.12
CA GLU A 231 6.96 2.02 -21.94
C GLU A 231 5.62 1.36 -21.59
N SER A 232 4.51 2.04 -21.82
CA SER A 232 3.17 1.54 -21.52
C SER A 232 2.80 0.31 -22.35
N LYS A 233 3.42 0.15 -23.53
CA LYS A 233 3.21 -1.00 -24.42
C LYS A 233 3.99 -2.24 -23.98
N THR A 234 5.10 -2.06 -23.28
CA THR A 234 6.00 -3.17 -22.88
C THR A 234 5.86 -3.54 -21.41
N ASP A 235 5.47 -2.58 -20.57
CA ASP A 235 5.29 -2.80 -19.14
C ASP A 235 3.86 -3.25 -18.80
N GLN A 236 3.75 -4.42 -18.17
CA GLN A 236 2.48 -4.99 -17.75
C GLN A 236 1.73 -4.11 -16.74
N PHE A 237 2.43 -3.34 -15.91
CA PHE A 237 1.81 -2.44 -14.95
C PHE A 237 0.89 -1.44 -15.63
N TRP A 238 1.37 -0.76 -16.67
CA TRP A 238 0.62 0.28 -17.36
C TRP A 238 -0.60 -0.29 -18.10
N THR A 239 -0.42 -1.45 -18.73
CA THR A 239 -1.53 -2.15 -19.42
C THR A 239 -2.62 -2.57 -18.41
N LYS A 240 -2.23 -3.20 -17.30
CA LYS A 240 -3.15 -3.65 -16.25
C LYS A 240 -3.87 -2.49 -15.58
N THR A 241 -3.14 -1.44 -15.23
CA THR A 241 -3.70 -0.21 -14.66
C THR A 241 -4.71 0.44 -15.61
N GLY A 242 -4.41 0.47 -16.92
CA GLY A 242 -5.34 1.00 -17.91
C GLY A 242 -6.68 0.27 -17.94
N ILE A 243 -6.64 -1.07 -17.98
CA ILE A 243 -7.85 -1.89 -18.00
C ILE A 243 -8.63 -1.76 -16.68
N PHE A 244 -7.92 -1.71 -15.55
CA PHE A 244 -8.53 -1.47 -14.25
C PHE A 244 -9.23 -0.10 -14.20
N CYS A 245 -8.55 0.95 -14.64
CA CYS A 245 -9.10 2.31 -14.66
C CYS A 245 -10.23 2.51 -15.67
N ASP A 246 -10.16 1.87 -16.83
CA ASP A 246 -11.25 1.91 -17.80
C ASP A 246 -12.50 1.24 -17.24
N ALA A 247 -12.35 0.13 -16.50
CA ALA A 247 -13.47 -0.48 -15.78
C ALA A 247 -14.00 0.42 -14.65
N LEU A 248 -13.11 1.09 -13.89
CA LEU A 248 -13.49 1.97 -12.77
C LEU A 248 -14.26 3.20 -13.22
N LEU A 249 -13.80 3.82 -14.31
CA LEU A 249 -14.36 5.06 -14.84
C LEU A 249 -15.51 4.82 -15.84
N SER A 250 -15.79 3.55 -16.18
CA SER A 250 -16.96 3.23 -17.00
C SER A 250 -18.25 3.56 -16.23
N PRO A 251 -19.31 4.04 -16.91
CA PRO A 251 -20.59 4.27 -16.29
C PRO A 251 -21.04 2.98 -15.59
N ALA A 252 -21.15 3.01 -14.25
CA ALA A 252 -21.51 1.84 -13.48
C ALA A 252 -22.89 1.35 -13.92
N SER A 253 -22.96 0.17 -14.53
CA SER A 253 -24.22 -0.50 -14.83
C SER A 253 -24.73 -1.18 -13.55
N GLY A 254 -25.26 -0.37 -12.63
CA GLY A 254 -25.93 -0.81 -11.42
C GLY A 254 -26.66 0.35 -10.77
N ASP A 255 -27.92 0.14 -10.38
CA ASP A 255 -28.73 1.13 -9.67
C ASP A 255 -28.08 1.44 -8.31
N ALA A 256 -27.24 2.47 -8.27
CA ALA A 256 -26.76 3.09 -7.04
C ALA A 256 -27.93 3.85 -6.41
N SER A 257 -28.87 3.11 -5.82
CA SER A 257 -29.89 3.69 -4.97
C SER A 257 -29.46 3.52 -3.52
N THR A 258 -29.36 4.64 -2.83
CA THR A 258 -29.26 4.82 -1.37
C THR A 258 -27.83 4.89 -0.79
N ASN A 259 -27.37 6.15 -0.66
CA ASN A 259 -26.60 6.74 0.44
C ASN A 259 -25.75 5.77 1.28
N THR A 260 -24.44 5.89 1.12
CA THR A 260 -23.31 5.18 1.74
C THR A 260 -22.92 3.86 1.04
N ASP A 261 -21.64 3.77 0.68
CA ASP A 261 -20.94 2.65 0.01
C ASP A 261 -20.91 2.62 -1.53
N GLU A 262 -21.30 3.69 -2.23
CA GLU A 262 -21.22 3.76 -3.71
C GLU A 262 -19.80 3.52 -4.25
N ASP A 263 -18.79 4.11 -3.62
CA ASP A 263 -17.38 3.98 -4.04
C ASP A 263 -16.84 2.56 -3.80
N ASP A 264 -17.21 1.92 -2.70
CA ASP A 264 -16.79 0.56 -2.37
C ASP A 264 -17.48 -0.46 -3.31
N HIS A 265 -18.75 -0.26 -3.61
CA HIS A 265 -19.46 -1.07 -4.61
C HIS A 265 -18.88 -0.91 -6.01
N LEU A 266 -18.56 0.32 -6.41
CA LEU A 266 -17.89 0.61 -7.67
C LEU A 266 -16.53 -0.10 -7.74
N PHE A 267 -15.74 -0.03 -6.67
CA PHE A 267 -14.44 -0.69 -6.58
C PHE A 267 -14.55 -2.22 -6.67
N ILE A 268 -15.49 -2.84 -5.96
CA ILE A 268 -15.73 -4.29 -6.00
C ILE A 268 -16.13 -4.73 -7.41
N ASN A 269 -17.06 -4.00 -8.06
CA ASN A 269 -17.52 -4.31 -9.40
C ASN A 269 -16.40 -4.16 -10.43
N THR A 270 -15.63 -3.08 -10.34
CA THR A 270 -14.44 -2.83 -11.16
C THR A 270 -13.44 -3.97 -11.03
N SER A 271 -13.15 -4.39 -9.80
CA SER A 271 -12.23 -5.49 -9.52
C SER A 271 -12.69 -6.77 -10.21
N ARG A 272 -13.98 -7.11 -10.15
CA ARG A 272 -14.56 -8.28 -10.84
C ARG A 272 -14.46 -8.19 -12.36
N ILE A 273 -14.75 -7.02 -12.94
CA ILE A 273 -14.61 -6.77 -14.38
C ILE A 273 -13.16 -6.95 -14.81
N TYR A 274 -12.22 -6.35 -14.08
CA TYR A 274 -10.79 -6.46 -14.33
C TYR A 274 -10.31 -7.91 -14.31
N LEU A 275 -10.63 -8.66 -13.25
CA LEU A 275 -10.24 -10.07 -13.11
C LEU A 275 -10.78 -10.91 -14.26
N THR A 276 -12.03 -10.67 -14.66
CA THR A 276 -12.67 -11.35 -15.79
C THR A 276 -11.99 -11.00 -17.11
N ALA A 277 -11.73 -9.72 -17.37
CA ALA A 277 -11.09 -9.25 -18.58
C ALA A 277 -9.65 -9.76 -18.74
N GLN A 278 -8.92 -9.87 -17.63
CA GLN A 278 -7.54 -10.36 -17.60
C GLN A 278 -7.44 -11.88 -17.43
N ASN A 279 -8.55 -12.59 -17.25
CA ASN A 279 -8.58 -14.02 -16.91
C ASN A 279 -7.68 -14.38 -15.73
N ILE A 280 -7.61 -13.48 -14.73
CA ILE A 280 -6.80 -13.70 -13.53
C ILE A 280 -7.52 -14.72 -12.66
N LYS A 281 -6.82 -15.83 -12.38
CA LYS A 281 -7.31 -16.86 -11.49
C LYS A 281 -6.94 -16.52 -10.05
N ARG A 282 -7.79 -16.95 -9.11
CA ARG A 282 -7.47 -16.95 -7.69
C ARG A 282 -6.17 -17.76 -7.47
N PRO A 283 -5.20 -17.25 -6.70
CA PRO A 283 -3.99 -18.00 -6.39
C PRO A 283 -4.34 -19.27 -5.63
N GLU A 284 -3.57 -20.33 -5.83
CA GLU A 284 -3.75 -21.62 -5.13
C GLU A 284 -2.92 -21.67 -3.83
N SER A 285 -1.87 -20.86 -3.74
CA SER A 285 -0.93 -20.79 -2.62
C SER A 285 -0.53 -19.35 -2.27
N ILE A 286 0.08 -19.15 -1.10
CA ILE A 286 0.64 -17.86 -0.69
C ILE A 286 1.84 -17.48 -1.56
N GLU A 287 2.61 -18.48 -1.99
CA GLU A 287 3.75 -18.30 -2.89
C GLU A 287 3.30 -17.84 -4.29
N ASP A 288 2.14 -18.27 -4.76
CA ASP A 288 1.59 -17.80 -6.04
C ASP A 288 1.02 -16.39 -5.94
N LEU A 289 0.48 -16.01 -4.77
CA LEU A 289 0.01 -14.65 -4.52
C LEU A 289 1.15 -13.63 -4.67
N ASP A 290 2.36 -13.93 -4.20
CA ASP A 290 3.48 -12.99 -4.26
C ASP A 290 4.05 -12.79 -5.67
N LYS A 291 3.81 -13.73 -6.59
CA LYS A 291 4.21 -13.64 -8.00
C LYS A 291 3.28 -12.75 -8.82
N LEU A 292 2.12 -12.37 -8.27
CA LEU A 292 1.15 -11.54 -8.97
C LEU A 292 1.57 -10.07 -9.03
N GLY A 293 1.11 -9.37 -10.07
CA GLY A 293 1.29 -7.92 -10.16
C GLY A 293 0.51 -7.21 -9.07
N LYS A 294 0.97 -6.04 -8.63
CA LYS A 294 0.33 -5.30 -7.52
C LYS A 294 -1.14 -4.92 -7.81
N ILE A 295 -1.47 -4.62 -9.07
CA ILE A 295 -2.85 -4.37 -9.52
C ILE A 295 -3.70 -5.65 -9.42
N ASP A 296 -3.13 -6.81 -9.70
CA ASP A 296 -3.85 -8.10 -9.59
C ASP A 296 -4.14 -8.43 -8.13
N VAL A 297 -3.16 -8.25 -7.24
CA VAL A 297 -3.34 -8.44 -5.78
C VAL A 297 -4.43 -7.51 -5.25
N LEU A 298 -4.40 -6.24 -5.66
CA LEU A 298 -5.40 -5.25 -5.29
C LEU A 298 -6.81 -5.63 -5.77
N ALA A 299 -6.95 -6.05 -7.04
CA ALA A 299 -8.23 -6.47 -7.59
C ALA A 299 -8.75 -7.78 -6.97
N LEU A 300 -7.87 -8.76 -6.71
CA LEU A 300 -8.25 -10.01 -6.02
C LEU A 300 -8.73 -9.73 -4.59
N GLY A 301 -8.05 -8.83 -3.88
CA GLY A 301 -8.46 -8.36 -2.55
C GLY A 301 -9.82 -7.65 -2.61
N GLY A 302 -9.95 -6.65 -3.49
CA GLY A 302 -11.21 -5.91 -3.68
C GLY A 302 -12.39 -6.78 -4.10
N ALA A 303 -12.17 -7.85 -4.86
CA ALA A 303 -13.21 -8.81 -5.21
C ALA A 303 -13.51 -9.83 -4.07
N GLY A 304 -12.82 -9.76 -2.94
CA GLY A 304 -12.96 -10.66 -1.80
C GLY A 304 -12.35 -12.06 -2.00
N GLN A 305 -11.55 -12.26 -3.06
CA GLN A 305 -11.04 -13.59 -3.42
C GLN A 305 -9.86 -14.05 -2.56
N LEU A 306 -9.23 -13.14 -1.80
CA LEU A 306 -8.09 -13.45 -0.92
C LEU A 306 -8.51 -13.77 0.53
N SER A 307 -9.70 -13.32 0.96
CA SER A 307 -10.09 -13.29 2.37
C SER A 307 -10.04 -14.66 3.05
N GLN A 308 -10.62 -15.70 2.43
CA GLN A 308 -10.59 -17.05 2.99
C GLN A 308 -9.16 -17.59 3.10
N MET A 309 -8.35 -17.44 2.04
CA MET A 309 -6.96 -17.94 2.04
C MET A 309 -6.14 -17.26 3.14
N LEU A 310 -6.25 -15.94 3.27
CA LEU A 310 -5.53 -15.18 4.29
C LEU A 310 -5.99 -15.55 5.71
N SER A 311 -7.29 -15.76 5.89
CA SER A 311 -7.87 -16.15 7.18
C SER A 311 -7.44 -17.55 7.60
N ASP A 312 -7.48 -18.51 6.67
CA ASP A 312 -7.02 -19.89 6.90
C ASP A 312 -5.54 -19.90 7.31
N LYS A 313 -4.71 -19.07 6.65
CA LYS A 313 -3.28 -18.99 6.95
C LYS A 313 -2.98 -18.24 8.24
N ALA A 314 -3.71 -17.18 8.53
CA ALA A 314 -3.52 -16.39 9.74
C ALA A 314 -3.96 -17.14 11.00
N ASN A 315 -5.02 -17.95 10.92
CA ASN A 315 -5.58 -18.71 12.02
C ASN A 315 -5.12 -20.18 12.07
N GLY A 316 -4.34 -20.60 11.07
CA GLY A 316 -3.85 -21.96 10.91
C GLY A 316 -2.67 -22.30 11.83
N SER A 317 -1.99 -23.39 11.45
CA SER A 317 -0.81 -23.89 12.15
C SER A 317 0.36 -22.89 12.13
N THR A 318 1.39 -23.12 12.95
CA THR A 318 2.61 -22.29 12.92
C THR A 318 3.23 -22.22 11.53
N GLU A 319 3.22 -23.33 10.77
CA GLU A 319 3.72 -23.38 9.38
C GLU A 319 2.88 -22.51 8.44
N ASP A 320 1.56 -22.49 8.62
CA ASP A 320 0.66 -21.62 7.85
C ASP A 320 0.94 -20.13 8.12
N GLN A 321 1.18 -19.78 9.38
CA GLN A 321 1.51 -18.42 9.76
C GLN A 321 2.90 -18.00 9.24
N GLU A 322 3.86 -18.91 9.26
CA GLU A 322 5.18 -18.71 8.67
C GLU A 322 5.10 -18.46 7.16
N SER A 323 4.18 -19.13 6.45
CA SER A 323 3.99 -18.89 5.01
C SER A 323 3.60 -17.44 4.69
N LEU A 324 2.81 -16.77 5.55
CA LEU A 324 2.48 -15.35 5.38
C LEU A 324 3.71 -14.46 5.50
N SER A 325 4.66 -14.80 6.38
CA SER A 325 5.90 -14.04 6.54
C SER A 325 6.83 -14.08 5.32
N LYS A 326 6.61 -15.04 4.40
CA LYS A 326 7.36 -15.18 3.15
C LYS A 326 6.90 -14.22 2.04
N LEU A 327 5.72 -13.62 2.19
CA LEU A 327 5.23 -12.62 1.24
C LEU A 327 6.15 -11.38 1.25
N THR A 328 6.33 -10.75 0.09
CA THR A 328 7.04 -9.47 0.03
C THR A 328 6.29 -8.41 0.84
N PRO A 329 7.00 -7.45 1.48
CA PRO A 329 6.35 -6.41 2.30
C PRO A 329 5.31 -5.61 1.54
N SER A 330 5.57 -5.29 0.27
CA SER A 330 4.59 -4.65 -0.62
C SER A 330 3.31 -5.46 -0.82
N THR A 331 3.41 -6.79 -1.02
CA THR A 331 2.25 -7.68 -1.13
C THR A 331 1.52 -7.79 0.20
N LEU A 332 2.24 -7.90 1.32
CA LEU A 332 1.65 -7.91 2.66
C LEU A 332 0.88 -6.63 2.95
N ALA A 333 1.44 -5.47 2.62
CA ALA A 333 0.79 -4.18 2.81
C ALA A 333 -0.50 -4.05 1.98
N LEU A 334 -0.52 -4.53 0.74
CA LEU A 334 -1.76 -4.60 -0.06
C LEU A 334 -2.78 -5.58 0.53
N CYS A 335 -2.33 -6.76 0.95
CA CYS A 335 -3.21 -7.77 1.56
C CYS A 335 -3.80 -7.29 2.90
N SER A 336 -3.02 -6.56 3.70
CA SER A 336 -3.50 -5.96 4.94
C SER A 336 -4.61 -4.93 4.68
N LYS A 337 -4.53 -4.20 3.56
CA LYS A 337 -5.47 -3.11 3.24
C LYS A 337 -6.71 -3.58 2.49
N PHE A 338 -6.58 -4.56 1.60
CA PHE A 338 -7.64 -5.00 0.68
C PHE A 338 -7.91 -6.49 0.70
N GLY A 339 -7.01 -7.30 1.26
CA GLY A 339 -7.09 -8.76 1.15
C GLY A 339 -8.22 -9.39 1.96
N THR A 340 -8.64 -8.73 3.05
CA THR A 340 -9.69 -9.23 3.95
C THR A 340 -10.38 -8.08 4.68
N SER A 341 -11.64 -8.30 5.09
CA SER A 341 -12.38 -7.43 6.01
C SER A 341 -12.29 -7.89 7.48
N ASP A 342 -11.66 -9.04 7.74
CA ASP A 342 -11.43 -9.52 9.10
C ASP A 342 -10.34 -8.66 9.77
N THR A 343 -10.74 -7.92 10.80
CA THR A 343 -9.87 -6.99 11.53
C THR A 343 -8.70 -7.69 12.23
N PHE A 344 -8.89 -8.92 12.70
CA PHE A 344 -7.83 -9.68 13.37
C PHE A 344 -6.76 -10.09 12.36
N VAL A 345 -7.18 -10.63 11.21
CA VAL A 345 -6.27 -10.99 10.12
C VAL A 345 -5.55 -9.77 9.58
N GLN A 346 -6.26 -8.65 9.38
CA GLN A 346 -5.66 -7.39 8.97
C GLN A 346 -4.55 -6.93 9.94
N GLN A 347 -4.84 -6.88 11.25
CA GLN A 347 -3.85 -6.47 12.24
C GLN A 347 -2.61 -7.35 12.23
N LYS A 348 -2.78 -8.67 12.07
CA LYS A 348 -1.67 -9.61 11.97
C LYS A 348 -0.81 -9.36 10.73
N LEU A 349 -1.43 -9.11 9.57
CA LEU A 349 -0.71 -8.74 8.35
C LEU A 349 0.02 -7.40 8.52
N GLU A 350 -0.60 -6.40 9.14
CA GLU A 350 0.03 -5.11 9.41
C GLU A 350 1.25 -5.24 10.34
N GLN A 351 1.19 -6.12 11.34
CA GLN A 351 2.33 -6.40 12.21
C GLN A 351 3.51 -6.98 11.42
N LEU A 352 3.25 -7.88 10.47
CA LEU A 352 4.28 -8.46 9.59
C LEU A 352 4.88 -7.44 8.60
N VAL A 353 4.14 -6.37 8.26
CA VAL A 353 4.65 -5.26 7.45
C VAL A 353 5.55 -4.35 8.29
N LYS A 354 5.04 -3.93 9.47
CA LYS A 354 5.58 -2.79 10.22
C LYS A 354 6.69 -3.13 11.19
N THR A 355 7.00 -4.41 11.45
CA THR A 355 7.78 -4.88 12.62
C THR A 355 8.79 -3.87 13.14
N LYS A 356 8.26 -3.04 14.06
CA LYS A 356 8.99 -2.31 15.06
C LYS A 356 9.63 -3.38 15.96
N PRO A 357 10.87 -3.20 16.46
CA PRO A 357 11.35 -4.07 17.52
C PRO A 357 10.31 -4.01 18.65
N SER A 358 9.63 -5.13 18.91
CA SER A 358 8.84 -5.24 20.12
C SER A 358 9.83 -5.08 21.27
N PRO A 359 9.62 -4.16 22.22
CA PRO A 359 10.24 -4.36 23.51
C PRO A 359 9.76 -5.74 23.99
N GLU A 360 10.70 -6.51 24.51
CA GLU A 360 10.52 -7.89 24.97
C GLU A 360 9.12 -8.12 25.55
N PHE A 361 8.43 -9.12 25.01
CA PHE A 361 7.37 -9.80 25.74
C PHE A 361 8.04 -10.43 26.97
N GLN A 362 8.12 -9.69 28.08
CA GLN A 362 8.38 -10.28 29.37
C GLN A 362 7.16 -11.09 29.76
N GLU A 363 7.13 -12.35 29.34
CA GLU A 363 6.35 -13.35 30.04
C GLU A 363 6.94 -13.53 31.43
N THR A 364 6.25 -13.07 32.46
CA THR A 364 6.28 -13.70 33.78
C THR A 364 5.01 -13.34 34.55
N PRO A 365 4.12 -14.32 34.82
CA PRO A 365 3.19 -14.19 35.91
C PRO A 365 3.87 -14.74 37.17
N GLU A 366 4.61 -13.89 37.89
CA GLU A 366 4.90 -14.22 39.30
C GLU A 366 3.77 -13.69 40.16
N THR A 367 2.84 -14.59 40.47
CA THR A 367 2.18 -14.60 41.78
C THR A 367 3.24 -14.59 42.87
N GLN A 368 3.42 -13.47 43.55
CA GLN A 368 4.00 -13.47 44.90
C GLN A 368 2.94 -13.02 45.90
N ASP A 369 2.52 -14.02 46.66
CA ASP A 369 1.76 -13.88 47.88
C ASP A 369 2.44 -12.91 48.85
N VAL A 370 1.59 -12.07 49.42
CA VAL A 370 1.88 -11.27 50.59
C VAL A 370 2.26 -12.21 51.75
N ASN A 371 3.50 -12.15 52.24
CA ASN A 371 3.72 -12.40 53.65
C ASN A 371 4.87 -11.57 54.22
N PHE A 372 4.44 -10.60 55.02
CA PHE A 372 5.20 -9.84 55.99
C PHE A 372 5.62 -10.79 57.13
N SER A 373 6.89 -10.78 57.55
CA SER A 373 7.33 -10.69 58.97
C SER A 373 8.80 -11.10 59.17
N GLU A 374 9.57 -10.14 59.67
CA GLU A 374 10.50 -10.24 60.81
C GLU A 374 11.89 -10.93 60.72
N ASN A 375 12.89 -10.07 61.00
CA ASN A 375 13.96 -10.17 62.01
C ASN A 375 15.36 -10.72 61.65
N LEU A 376 16.31 -9.76 61.62
CA LEU A 376 17.56 -9.64 62.41
C LEU A 376 18.60 -10.77 62.43
N ASN A 377 19.81 -10.47 61.94
CA ASN A 377 21.13 -10.51 62.63
C ASN A 377 22.26 -10.45 61.58
N GLU A 378 23.14 -9.44 61.58
CA GLU A 378 24.39 -9.29 62.36
C GLU A 378 25.54 -10.24 61.97
N ASN A 379 26.64 -9.58 61.60
CA ASN A 379 28.07 -9.90 61.81
C ASN A 379 28.91 -10.69 60.76
N ASP A 380 29.85 -9.91 60.20
CA ASP A 380 31.32 -10.00 60.33
C ASP A 380 32.21 -10.89 59.44
N SER A 381 33.43 -10.34 59.28
CA SER A 381 34.74 -10.86 58.83
C SER A 381 35.00 -10.93 57.32
N GLU A 382 35.90 -10.11 56.74
CA GLU A 382 37.40 -10.24 56.73
C GLU A 382 37.82 -11.62 56.16
N GLU A 383 38.69 -11.78 55.17
CA GLU A 383 40.05 -11.23 55.03
C GLU A 383 40.65 -11.61 53.64
N ALA A 384 41.58 -10.77 53.20
CA ALA A 384 42.70 -10.93 52.26
C ALA A 384 43.04 -12.30 51.60
N SER A 385 43.51 -12.28 50.33
CA SER A 385 44.96 -12.31 50.03
C SER A 385 45.34 -12.59 48.56
N LEU A 386 46.37 -11.84 48.12
CA LEU A 386 47.53 -12.19 47.26
C LEU A 386 47.36 -12.76 45.83
N TYR A 387 47.65 -11.90 44.83
CA TYR A 387 48.77 -11.91 43.84
C TYR A 387 49.47 -13.25 43.45
N PRO A 388 50.24 -13.30 42.33
CA PRO A 388 49.93 -13.04 40.92
C PRO A 388 50.70 -14.08 40.02
N ASP A 389 51.20 -13.64 38.86
CA ASP A 389 52.21 -14.30 38.00
C ASP A 389 51.73 -15.49 37.19
N GLU A 390 52.24 -15.76 36.00
CA GLU A 390 53.01 -15.06 34.96
C GLU A 390 53.15 -16.17 33.89
N SER A 391 53.76 -15.83 32.74
CA SER A 391 54.35 -16.79 31.80
C SER A 391 53.35 -17.57 30.93
N ARG A 392 53.61 -17.87 29.66
CA ARG A 392 54.77 -17.71 28.79
C ARG A 392 54.27 -18.05 27.37
N THR A 393 54.49 -17.17 26.40
CA THR A 393 55.36 -17.35 25.22
C THR A 393 55.05 -18.51 24.27
N THR A 394 55.03 -18.13 22.97
CA THR A 394 55.69 -18.80 21.81
C THR A 394 55.15 -20.19 21.43
N ASP A 395 55.06 -20.62 20.18
CA ASP A 395 55.63 -20.19 18.91
C ASP A 395 54.97 -21.03 17.80
N LEU A 396 55.10 -20.58 16.54
CA LEU A 396 55.32 -21.36 15.31
C LEU A 396 54.48 -22.64 15.07
N GLN A 397 53.87 -22.78 13.89
CA GLN A 397 54.58 -23.30 12.70
C GLN A 397 53.60 -23.66 11.55
N GLU A 398 53.99 -23.16 10.39
CA GLU A 398 53.84 -23.58 8.99
C GLU A 398 53.53 -25.06 8.66
N LYS A 399 53.01 -25.27 7.41
CA LYS A 399 52.77 -26.50 6.60
C LYS A 399 51.35 -27.07 6.65
N SER A 400 50.74 -27.58 5.57
CA SER A 400 51.13 -27.85 4.17
C SER A 400 49.90 -28.42 3.45
N GLU A 401 49.84 -28.29 2.11
CA GLU A 401 49.11 -29.16 1.14
C GLU A 401 47.57 -29.20 1.29
N ASN A 402 46.77 -28.74 0.33
CA ASN A 402 46.67 -29.16 -1.07
C ASN A 402 45.95 -28.10 -1.91
#